data_AF-A0A924VL66-F1
#
_entry.id   AF-A0A924VL66-F1
#
_cell.length_a   1.000
_cell.length_b   1.000
_cell.length_c   1.000
_cell.angle_alpha   90.00
_cell.angle_beta   90.00
_cell.angle_gamma   90.00
#
_symmetry.space_group_name_H-M   'P 1'
#
loop_
_entity.id
_entity.type
_entity.pdbx_description
1 polymer ?
#
loop_
_entity_poly.entity_id
_entity_poly.type
_entity_poly.pdbx_seq_one_letter_code
_entity_poly.pdbx_strand_id
1 'polypeptide(L)'
;RRPILSAAIAAGFYFSPFFHWWFQTVIFWPLAWALVTMTAILWAMRDKSWGSRWAWGAVIAFLTPVMAMGIYAPFIIPVVLVVAFFAIGAIAEQKRKGSTWLELLKRALPIVIAGALGSAVTLIWLATKSKALAGFLSTSYPGTRLTPTGEGTPLSAARTISSAFTEALTYSNGFLGLNSSESSTFFLIGAFMVPIVGWIAFRKGRARQPLPWMLIALVAVLVIFVAFSYLPGWNAIAHFLFLDRTSDSRIRIGLGLASFAILGLILSQLERDRLYLPLWLATATAAVFLISQAGVAAAVWLVEGRDRLWHDAPFWWLYALASAAVIFWFARRRFTLGALAFLLVGVLGTAAVNPVYVGVFDARKTPVAQAVMELDRSKKGTWVGIGGVETSAILLESGTRAFNGVQGAPSAVMWHDIDPTGRFRYGWNRLAGIGWVPGQGEPQVSNPAPDQILVTFDACSDFAQKHVEYVLSGNPILGKSCLETVDSFVVPKQTLTIYRVIPAPQ
;
A
#
# COMPACT_ATOMS: atom_id res chain seq x y z
N ARG A 1 -13.24 17.96 25.56
CA ARG A 1 -11.95 17.91 24.82
C ARG A 1 -11.12 16.82 25.49
N ARG A 2 -10.71 15.75 24.78
CA ARG A 2 -9.97 14.60 25.36
C ARG A 2 -8.68 14.35 24.55
N PRO A 3 -7.65 15.21 24.69
CA PRO A 3 -6.48 15.16 23.82
C PRO A 3 -5.71 13.84 23.92
N ILE A 4 -5.55 13.31 25.14
CA ILE A 4 -4.87 12.03 25.38
C ILE A 4 -5.61 10.87 24.68
N LEU A 5 -6.94 10.85 24.75
CA LEU A 5 -7.75 9.84 24.06
C LEU A 5 -7.56 9.92 22.54
N SER A 6 -7.61 11.13 21.98
CA SER A 6 -7.39 11.36 20.55
C SER A 6 -5.98 10.94 20.11
N ALA A 7 -4.96 11.27 20.91
CA ALA A 7 -3.57 10.88 20.65
C ALA A 7 -3.39 9.35 20.68
N ALA A 8 -3.96 8.67 21.68
CA ALA A 8 -3.89 7.21 21.77
C ALA A 8 -4.58 6.50 20.59
N ILE A 9 -5.75 6.99 20.17
CA ILE A 9 -6.47 6.45 18.99
C ILE A 9 -5.68 6.70 17.70
N ALA A 10 -5.12 7.90 17.52
CA ALA A 10 -4.32 8.24 16.35
C ALA A 10 -3.03 7.41 16.29
N ALA A 11 -2.33 7.25 17.42
CA ALA A 11 -1.15 6.42 17.53
C ALA A 11 -1.46 4.94 17.29
N GLY A 12 -2.55 4.41 17.85
CA GLY A 12 -3.00 3.04 17.56
C GLY A 12 -3.31 2.81 16.08
N PHE A 13 -3.88 3.82 15.40
CA PHE A 13 -4.09 3.76 13.95
C PHE A 13 -2.77 3.77 13.17
N TYR A 14 -1.82 4.64 13.55
CA TYR A 14 -0.47 4.66 12.97
C TYR A 14 0.25 3.32 13.13
N PHE A 15 0.18 2.73 14.32
CA PHE A 15 0.74 1.40 14.62
C PHE A 15 -0.09 0.23 14.05
N SER A 16 -0.91 0.47 13.03
CA SER A 16 -1.54 -0.63 12.28
C SER A 16 -0.53 -1.30 11.35
N PRO A 17 -0.53 -2.64 11.20
CA PRO A 17 0.43 -3.38 10.38
C PRO A 17 0.57 -2.83 8.97
N PHE A 18 -0.52 -2.38 8.36
CA PHE A 18 -0.51 -1.79 7.02
C PHE A 18 0.53 -0.66 6.85
N PHE A 19 0.65 0.26 7.80
CA PHE A 19 1.62 1.36 7.71
C PHE A 19 3.06 0.89 7.83
N HIS A 20 3.31 -0.10 8.69
CA HIS A 20 4.66 -0.57 8.96
C HIS A 20 5.16 -1.52 7.88
N TRP A 21 4.29 -2.32 7.27
CA TRP A 21 4.65 -3.17 6.14
C TRP A 21 4.69 -2.42 4.81
N TRP A 22 3.95 -1.32 4.70
CA TRP A 22 4.07 -0.35 3.61
C TRP A 22 4.71 0.96 4.08
N PHE A 23 5.89 0.90 4.70
CA PHE A 23 6.54 2.09 5.23
C PHE A 23 7.15 2.97 4.12
N GLN A 24 6.30 3.62 3.32
CA GLN A 24 6.67 4.40 2.14
C GLN A 24 5.84 5.68 2.03
N THR A 25 6.45 6.74 1.47
CA THR A 25 5.82 8.06 1.28
C THR A 25 4.53 7.99 0.45
N VAL A 26 4.44 7.07 -0.51
CA VAL A 26 3.26 6.83 -1.36
C VAL A 26 2.02 6.38 -0.58
N ILE A 27 2.18 5.97 0.68
CA ILE A 27 1.10 5.56 1.59
C ILE A 27 0.73 6.70 2.54
N PHE A 28 1.76 7.33 3.12
CA PHE A 28 1.57 8.36 4.14
C PHE A 28 0.97 9.63 3.56
N TRP A 29 1.38 10.06 2.36
CA TRP A 29 0.88 11.32 1.79
C TRP A 29 -0.61 11.29 1.45
N PRO A 30 -1.17 10.23 0.81
CA PRO A 30 -2.61 10.14 0.64
C PRO A 30 -3.39 10.21 1.95
N LEU A 31 -2.97 9.47 2.97
CA LEU A 31 -3.67 9.44 4.25
C LEU A 31 -3.54 10.76 5.01
N ALA A 32 -2.37 11.40 4.99
CA ALA A 32 -2.17 12.74 5.53
C ALA A 32 -3.09 13.76 4.84
N TRP A 33 -3.12 13.76 3.50
CA TRP A 33 -4.01 14.60 2.71
C TRP A 33 -5.48 14.38 3.08
N ALA A 34 -5.92 13.12 3.22
CA ALA A 34 -7.31 12.83 3.56
C ALA A 34 -7.68 13.24 4.98
N LEU A 35 -6.85 12.95 5.98
CA LEU A 35 -7.11 13.32 7.37
C LEU A 35 -7.16 14.85 7.54
N VAL A 36 -6.27 15.58 6.87
CA VAL A 36 -6.28 17.04 6.83
C VAL A 36 -7.54 17.56 6.12
N THR A 37 -7.88 16.99 4.97
CA THR A 37 -9.07 17.43 4.20
C THR A 37 -10.37 17.17 4.95
N MET A 38 -10.53 15.99 5.57
CA MET A 38 -11.68 15.68 6.42
C MET A 38 -11.75 16.61 7.64
N THR A 39 -10.60 16.94 8.24
CA THR A 39 -10.54 17.91 9.35
C THR A 39 -10.98 19.29 8.87
N ALA A 40 -10.46 19.76 7.74
CA ALA A 40 -10.85 21.03 7.14
C ALA A 40 -12.35 21.09 6.81
N ILE A 41 -12.92 20.00 6.27
CA ILE A 41 -14.37 19.89 6.03
C ILE A 41 -15.15 20.05 7.34
N LEU A 42 -14.76 19.33 8.39
CA LEU A 42 -15.42 19.46 9.70
C LEU A 42 -15.33 20.87 10.26
N TRP A 43 -14.15 21.51 10.14
CA TRP A 43 -13.92 22.87 10.60
C TRP A 43 -14.72 23.89 9.79
N ALA A 44 -14.70 23.80 8.45
CA ALA A 44 -15.48 24.67 7.57
C ALA A 44 -16.98 24.61 7.89
N MET A 45 -17.48 23.42 8.27
CA MET A 45 -18.89 23.22 8.60
C MET A 45 -19.26 23.63 10.04
N ARG A 46 -18.30 23.75 10.96
CA ARG A 46 -18.56 24.02 12.39
C ARG A 46 -18.08 25.39 12.88
N ASP A 47 -16.92 25.84 12.42
CA ASP A 47 -16.28 27.08 12.84
C ASP A 47 -16.78 28.27 12.01
N LYS A 48 -16.84 29.45 12.64
CA LYS A 48 -17.21 30.72 12.00
C LYS A 48 -15.99 31.48 11.45
N SER A 49 -14.77 31.17 11.91
CA SER A 49 -13.56 31.89 11.50
C SER A 49 -13.22 31.67 10.03
N TRP A 50 -13.24 32.74 9.24
CA TRP A 50 -12.86 32.70 7.83
C TRP A 50 -11.35 32.42 7.66
N GLY A 51 -10.50 33.02 8.52
CA GLY A 51 -9.05 32.82 8.48
C GLY A 51 -8.66 31.36 8.72
N SER A 52 -9.33 30.67 9.65
CA SER A 52 -9.11 29.23 9.90
C SER A 52 -9.39 28.39 8.66
N ARG A 53 -10.47 28.70 7.93
CA ARG A 53 -10.83 27.97 6.69
C ARG A 53 -9.79 28.14 5.59
N TRP A 54 -9.24 29.35 5.43
CA TRP A 54 -8.17 29.60 4.47
C TRP A 54 -6.83 28.99 4.89
N ALA A 55 -6.51 28.97 6.19
CA ALA A 55 -5.32 28.28 6.68
C ALA A 55 -5.39 26.78 6.35
N TRP A 56 -6.51 26.12 6.64
CA TRP A 56 -6.74 24.73 6.24
C TRP A 56 -6.73 24.56 4.72
N GLY A 57 -7.30 25.50 3.98
CA GLY A 57 -7.22 25.54 2.51
C GLY A 57 -5.77 25.55 2.02
N ALA A 58 -4.91 26.42 2.56
CA ALA A 58 -3.51 26.50 2.17
C ALA A 58 -2.76 25.17 2.41
N VAL A 59 -3.03 24.49 3.53
CA VAL A 59 -2.45 23.17 3.81
C VAL A 59 -2.93 22.14 2.79
N ILE A 60 -4.22 22.13 2.42
CA ILE A 60 -4.75 21.23 1.37
C ILE A 60 -4.13 21.53 0.01
N ALA A 61 -3.99 22.82 -0.34
CA ALA A 61 -3.38 23.25 -1.60
C ALA A 61 -1.93 22.78 -1.72
N PHE A 62 -1.20 22.72 -0.61
CA PHE A 62 0.15 22.15 -0.54
C PHE A 62 0.16 20.62 -0.58
N LEU A 63 -0.69 19.96 0.21
CA LEU A 63 -0.70 18.49 0.30
C LEU A 63 -1.23 17.80 -0.95
N THR A 64 -2.09 18.46 -1.72
CA THR A 64 -2.66 17.91 -2.97
C THR A 64 -1.57 17.56 -3.99
N PRO A 65 -0.68 18.48 -4.41
CA PRO A 65 0.43 18.14 -5.29
C PRO A 65 1.44 17.20 -4.63
N VAL A 66 1.70 17.31 -3.31
CA VAL A 66 2.61 16.36 -2.60
C VAL A 66 2.10 14.92 -2.72
N MET A 67 0.79 14.70 -2.50
CA MET A 67 0.16 13.40 -2.70
C MET A 67 0.22 12.97 -4.17
N ALA A 68 -0.15 13.86 -5.10
CA ALA A 68 -0.24 13.54 -6.52
C ALA A 68 1.12 13.20 -7.15
N MET A 69 2.19 13.89 -6.73
CA MET A 69 3.57 13.63 -7.16
C MET A 69 4.11 12.28 -6.67
N GLY A 70 3.41 11.60 -5.74
CA GLY A 70 3.68 10.20 -5.42
C GLY A 70 3.30 9.21 -6.53
N ILE A 71 2.56 9.65 -7.57
CA ILE A 71 2.13 8.90 -8.76
C ILE A 71 1.68 7.45 -8.46
N TYR A 72 0.91 7.26 -7.40
CA TYR A 72 0.39 5.94 -7.04
C TYR A 72 -1.13 5.94 -6.95
N ALA A 73 -1.77 6.10 -8.11
CA ALA A 73 -3.22 6.13 -8.27
C ALA A 73 -3.96 5.00 -7.51
N PRO A 74 -3.46 3.73 -7.49
CA PRO A 74 -4.14 2.67 -6.77
C PRO A 74 -4.39 2.94 -5.28
N PHE A 75 -3.51 3.69 -4.60
CA PHE A 75 -3.72 4.09 -3.19
C PHE A 75 -4.45 5.42 -3.05
N ILE A 76 -4.25 6.36 -3.97
CA ILE A 76 -4.91 7.67 -3.94
C ILE A 76 -6.43 7.53 -4.12
N ILE A 77 -6.88 6.70 -5.05
CA ILE A 77 -8.30 6.60 -5.41
C ILE A 77 -9.19 6.16 -4.24
N PRO A 78 -8.91 5.05 -3.51
CA PRO A 78 -9.70 4.67 -2.34
C PRO A 78 -9.73 5.77 -1.27
N VAL A 79 -8.61 6.45 -1.05
CA VAL A 79 -8.51 7.54 -0.08
C VAL A 79 -9.39 8.73 -0.48
N VAL A 80 -9.33 9.16 -1.74
CA VAL A 80 -10.16 10.25 -2.28
C VAL A 80 -11.64 9.92 -2.18
N LEU A 81 -12.04 8.67 -2.48
CA LEU A 81 -13.44 8.24 -2.35
C LEU A 81 -13.93 8.33 -0.91
N VAL A 82 -13.12 7.96 0.08
CA VAL A 82 -13.49 8.15 1.51
C VAL A 82 -13.71 9.61 1.83
N VAL A 83 -12.82 10.51 1.39
CA VAL A 83 -12.96 11.96 1.60
C VAL A 83 -14.22 12.50 0.92
N ALA A 84 -14.51 12.05 -0.31
CA ALA A 84 -15.69 12.46 -1.06
C ALA A 84 -16.98 12.06 -0.34
N PHE A 85 -17.10 10.80 0.09
CA PHE A 85 -18.27 10.33 0.85
C PHE A 85 -18.38 11.02 2.21
N PHE A 86 -17.25 11.27 2.89
CA PHE A 86 -17.23 12.06 4.12
C PHE A 86 -17.77 13.49 3.89
N ALA A 87 -17.35 14.15 2.81
CA ALA A 87 -17.83 15.48 2.44
C ALA A 87 -19.33 15.49 2.12
N ILE A 88 -19.80 14.53 1.32
CA ILE A 88 -21.23 14.34 1.00
C ILE A 88 -22.04 14.18 2.29
N GLY A 89 -21.60 13.30 3.19
CA GLY A 89 -22.26 13.08 4.48
C GLY A 89 -22.28 14.33 5.36
N ALA A 90 -21.18 15.10 5.39
CA ALA A 90 -21.09 16.34 6.16
C ALA A 90 -22.03 17.43 5.62
N ILE A 91 -22.10 17.60 4.29
CA ILE A 91 -23.00 18.53 3.61
C ILE A 91 -24.46 18.13 3.87
N ALA A 92 -24.79 16.84 3.70
CA ALA A 92 -26.14 16.32 3.95
C ALA A 92 -26.57 16.54 5.40
N GLU A 93 -25.67 16.34 6.37
CA GLU A 93 -25.97 16.57 7.79
C GLU A 93 -26.25 18.06 8.08
N GLN A 94 -25.44 18.98 7.54
CA GLN A 94 -25.67 20.42 7.72
C GLN A 94 -26.93 20.90 7.01
N LYS A 95 -27.20 20.37 5.82
CA LYS A 95 -28.43 20.69 5.07
C LYS A 95 -29.68 20.31 5.87
N ARG A 96 -29.67 19.13 6.50
CA ARG A 96 -30.77 18.68 7.37
C ARG A 96 -30.89 19.45 8.69
N LYS A 97 -29.84 20.16 9.10
CA LYS A 97 -29.87 21.09 10.25
C LYS A 97 -30.37 22.49 9.89
N GLY A 98 -30.72 22.74 8.62
CA GLY A 98 -31.35 23.98 8.17
C GLY A 98 -30.45 24.93 7.38
N SER A 99 -29.17 24.61 7.16
CA SER A 99 -28.30 25.47 6.34
C SER A 99 -28.77 25.55 4.89
N THR A 100 -28.67 26.74 4.30
CA THR A 100 -28.96 26.96 2.88
C THR A 100 -27.82 26.44 1.99
N TRP A 101 -28.08 26.17 0.71
CA TRP A 101 -27.03 25.76 -0.23
C TRP A 101 -25.95 26.83 -0.39
N LEU A 102 -26.36 28.11 -0.39
CA LEU A 102 -25.44 29.23 -0.49
C LEU A 102 -24.49 29.31 0.72
N GLU A 103 -24.99 29.07 1.95
CA GLU A 103 -24.13 29.00 3.13
C GLU A 103 -23.12 27.86 3.05
N LEU A 104 -23.56 26.69 2.60
CA LEU A 104 -22.70 25.51 2.47
C LEU A 104 -21.61 25.75 1.42
N LEU A 105 -21.96 26.34 0.29
CA LEU A 105 -21.01 26.74 -0.75
C LEU A 105 -20.00 27.77 -0.22
N LYS A 106 -20.46 28.82 0.47
CA LYS A 106 -19.57 29.81 1.09
C LYS A 106 -18.61 29.17 2.11
N ARG A 107 -19.08 28.21 2.90
CA ARG A 107 -18.24 27.48 3.86
C ARG A 107 -17.21 26.58 3.17
N ALA A 108 -17.61 25.91 2.09
CA ALA A 108 -16.75 25.01 1.32
C ALA A 108 -15.77 25.75 0.40
N LEU A 109 -16.04 27.01 0.05
CA LEU A 109 -15.30 27.76 -0.96
C LEU A 109 -13.77 27.76 -0.76
N PRO A 110 -13.20 28.00 0.44
CA PRO A 110 -11.75 27.96 0.62
C PRO A 110 -11.13 26.59 0.32
N ILE A 111 -11.84 25.51 0.65
CA ILE A 111 -11.39 24.13 0.38
C ILE A 111 -11.46 23.83 -1.12
N VAL A 112 -12.53 24.26 -1.79
CA VAL A 112 -12.69 24.08 -3.24
C VAL A 112 -11.62 24.85 -4.01
N ILE A 113 -11.38 26.12 -3.66
CA ILE A 113 -10.33 26.94 -4.28
C ILE A 113 -8.96 26.32 -4.03
N ALA A 114 -8.66 25.90 -2.80
CA ALA A 114 -7.42 25.23 -2.47
C ALA A 114 -7.19 23.93 -3.26
N GLY A 115 -8.23 23.09 -3.37
CA GLY A 115 -8.17 21.87 -4.16
C GLY A 115 -7.94 22.16 -5.64
N ALA A 116 -8.58 23.20 -6.19
CA ALA A 116 -8.37 23.63 -7.57
C ALA A 116 -6.95 24.14 -7.81
N LEU A 117 -6.40 24.96 -6.91
CA LEU A 117 -5.02 25.45 -6.99
C LEU A 117 -4.00 24.32 -6.88
N GLY A 118 -4.16 23.41 -5.92
CA GLY A 118 -3.29 22.23 -5.79
C GLY A 118 -3.36 21.31 -7.01
N SER A 119 -4.56 21.14 -7.58
CA SER A 119 -4.76 20.39 -8.83
C SER A 119 -4.09 21.10 -10.01
N ALA A 120 -4.18 22.42 -10.10
CA ALA A 120 -3.52 23.19 -11.16
C ALA A 120 -1.99 23.02 -11.11
N VAL A 121 -1.38 23.08 -9.92
CA VAL A 121 0.06 22.80 -9.74
C VAL A 121 0.40 21.39 -10.22
N THR A 122 -0.43 20.40 -9.87
CA THR A 122 -0.26 19.01 -10.31
C THR A 122 -0.34 18.88 -11.84
N LEU A 123 -1.33 19.53 -12.47
CA LEU A 123 -1.51 19.51 -13.92
C LEU A 123 -0.35 20.19 -14.66
N ILE A 124 0.13 21.32 -14.15
CA ILE A 124 1.32 22.00 -14.68
C ILE A 124 2.53 21.07 -14.60
N TRP A 125 2.75 20.44 -13.45
CA TRP A 125 3.84 19.49 -13.28
C TRP A 125 3.72 18.30 -14.24
N LEU A 126 2.54 17.69 -14.37
CA LEU A 126 2.30 16.61 -15.35
C LEU A 126 2.57 17.07 -16.79
N ALA A 127 2.17 18.29 -17.16
CA ALA A 127 2.43 18.84 -18.47
C ALA A 127 3.94 18.98 -18.75
N THR A 128 4.73 19.43 -17.76
CA THR A 128 6.20 19.49 -17.88
C THR A 128 6.86 18.11 -18.02
N LYS A 129 6.18 17.05 -17.61
CA LYS A 129 6.64 15.65 -17.67
C LYS A 129 5.90 14.83 -18.73
N SER A 130 5.20 15.47 -19.67
CA SER A 130 4.36 14.83 -20.68
C SER A 130 5.07 13.73 -21.49
N LYS A 131 6.33 13.94 -21.90
CA LYS A 131 7.13 12.92 -22.60
C LYS A 131 7.37 11.68 -21.76
N ALA A 132 7.75 11.86 -20.49
CA ALA A 132 7.95 10.74 -19.57
C ALA A 132 6.61 10.02 -19.33
N LEU A 133 5.53 10.77 -19.10
CA LEU A 133 4.19 10.22 -18.92
C LEU A 133 3.73 9.41 -20.13
N ALA A 134 3.95 9.91 -21.35
CA ALA A 134 3.64 9.18 -22.58
C ALA A 134 4.48 7.89 -22.70
N GLY A 135 5.76 7.93 -22.31
CA GLY A 135 6.59 6.73 -22.22
C GLY A 135 6.06 5.70 -21.23
N PHE A 136 5.60 6.14 -20.05
CA PHE A 136 4.99 5.25 -19.05
C PHE A 136 3.64 4.69 -19.49
N LEU A 137 2.75 5.52 -20.05
CA LEU A 137 1.40 5.12 -20.44
C LEU A 137 1.36 4.25 -21.71
N SER A 138 2.42 4.29 -22.52
CA SER A 138 2.56 3.44 -23.72
C SER A 138 3.17 2.06 -23.43
N THR A 139 3.44 1.76 -22.16
CA THR A 139 3.88 0.42 -21.74
C THR A 139 2.74 -0.59 -21.70
N SER A 140 3.06 -1.86 -21.94
CA SER A 140 2.15 -3.00 -21.80
C SER A 140 1.69 -3.20 -20.35
N TYR A 141 2.47 -2.74 -19.36
CA TYR A 141 2.09 -2.71 -17.95
C TYR A 141 2.80 -1.55 -17.22
N PRO A 142 2.10 -0.78 -16.36
CA PRO A 142 0.66 -0.81 -16.08
C PRO A 142 -0.18 0.04 -17.06
N GLY A 143 0.41 0.57 -18.14
CA GLY A 143 -0.22 1.61 -19.00
C GLY A 143 -1.68 1.34 -19.43
N THR A 144 -1.99 0.09 -19.78
CA THR A 144 -3.34 -0.34 -20.21
C THR A 144 -4.12 -1.10 -19.15
N ARG A 145 -3.59 -1.25 -17.94
CA ARG A 145 -4.19 -2.09 -16.90
C ARG A 145 -5.47 -1.46 -16.34
N LEU A 146 -6.53 -2.27 -16.36
CA LEU A 146 -7.77 -2.08 -15.62
C LEU A 146 -8.06 -3.35 -14.82
N THR A 147 -8.58 -3.21 -13.61
CA THR A 147 -9.00 -4.32 -12.75
C THR A 147 -10.53 -4.45 -12.81
N PRO A 148 -11.08 -5.56 -13.32
CA PRO A 148 -12.50 -5.87 -13.24
C PRO A 148 -13.04 -5.91 -11.81
N THR A 149 -14.36 -5.73 -11.65
CA THR A 149 -15.01 -5.93 -10.36
C THR A 149 -15.16 -7.42 -10.05
N GLY A 150 -15.07 -7.79 -8.78
CA GLY A 150 -15.29 -9.17 -8.31
C GLY A 150 -14.09 -10.11 -8.41
N GLU A 151 -12.87 -9.60 -8.60
CA GLU A 151 -11.63 -10.43 -8.66
C GLU A 151 -11.08 -10.84 -7.28
N GLY A 152 -11.69 -10.40 -6.19
CA GLY A 152 -11.30 -10.74 -4.82
C GLY A 152 -11.47 -12.23 -4.54
N THR A 153 -10.43 -12.85 -3.98
CA THR A 153 -10.42 -14.27 -3.61
C THR A 153 -10.72 -14.48 -2.12
N PRO A 154 -11.09 -15.69 -1.67
CA PRO A 154 -11.22 -16.00 -0.24
C PRO A 154 -9.95 -15.68 0.56
N LEU A 155 -8.77 -15.89 -0.04
CA LEU A 155 -7.49 -15.51 0.57
C LEU A 155 -7.38 -13.99 0.74
N SER A 156 -7.84 -13.20 -0.23
CA SER A 156 -7.83 -11.74 -0.05
C SER A 156 -8.83 -11.25 0.98
N ALA A 157 -9.99 -11.91 1.09
CA ALA A 157 -10.93 -11.65 2.17
C ALA A 157 -10.28 -11.92 3.52
N ALA A 158 -9.62 -13.08 3.68
CA ALA A 158 -8.85 -13.42 4.87
C ALA A 158 -7.78 -12.36 5.18
N ARG A 159 -6.92 -12.00 4.22
CA ARG A 159 -5.91 -10.93 4.37
C ARG A 159 -6.53 -9.63 4.88
N THR A 160 -7.67 -9.22 4.33
CA THR A 160 -8.35 -7.97 4.69
C THR A 160 -8.80 -7.95 6.15
N ILE A 161 -9.27 -9.09 6.69
CA ILE A 161 -9.76 -9.18 8.09
C ILE A 161 -8.73 -9.76 9.08
N SER A 162 -7.57 -10.24 8.61
CA SER A 162 -6.57 -10.99 9.39
C SER A 162 -5.70 -10.15 10.34
N SER A 163 -6.19 -9.03 10.85
CA SER A 163 -5.40 -8.12 11.71
C SER A 163 -4.82 -8.80 12.97
N ALA A 164 -5.42 -9.91 13.45
CA ALA A 164 -4.90 -10.66 14.58
C ALA A 164 -3.69 -11.56 14.24
N PHE A 165 -3.37 -11.76 12.96
CA PHE A 165 -2.30 -12.62 12.48
C PHE A 165 -1.06 -11.83 12.03
N THR A 166 -0.83 -10.66 12.64
CA THR A 166 0.27 -9.76 12.26
C THR A 166 1.65 -10.43 12.34
N GLU A 167 1.83 -11.39 13.24
CA GLU A 167 3.07 -12.17 13.37
C GLU A 167 3.38 -12.99 12.11
N ALA A 168 2.35 -13.51 11.43
CA ALA A 168 2.51 -14.30 10.22
C ALA A 168 3.12 -13.50 9.06
N LEU A 169 3.05 -12.17 9.13
CA LEU A 169 3.66 -11.28 8.15
C LEU A 169 5.19 -11.28 8.25
N THR A 170 5.78 -11.73 9.36
CA THR A 170 7.25 -11.78 9.55
C THR A 170 7.90 -12.88 8.70
N TYR A 171 7.12 -13.87 8.27
CA TYR A 171 7.62 -15.00 7.50
C TYR A 171 7.37 -14.78 6.00
N SER A 172 8.44 -14.81 5.20
CA SER A 172 8.39 -14.58 3.75
C SER A 172 7.62 -15.64 2.95
N ASN A 173 7.21 -16.74 3.60
CA ASN A 173 6.32 -17.75 3.04
C ASN A 173 5.07 -17.97 3.92
N GLY A 174 4.69 -16.98 4.75
CA GLY A 174 3.58 -17.13 5.68
C GLY A 174 2.27 -17.48 4.97
N PHE A 175 1.34 -18.13 5.68
CA PHE A 175 0.05 -18.55 5.09
C PHE A 175 -0.80 -17.39 4.56
N LEU A 176 -0.52 -16.14 4.99
CA LEU A 176 -1.17 -14.96 4.44
C LEU A 176 -0.64 -14.60 3.05
N GLY A 177 0.54 -15.06 2.63
CA GLY A 177 1.10 -14.83 1.31
C GLY A 177 2.59 -14.49 1.34
N LEU A 178 3.23 -14.59 0.18
CA LEU A 178 4.67 -14.34 0.00
C LEU A 178 5.09 -12.88 0.24
N ASN A 179 4.15 -11.94 0.06
CA ASN A 179 4.42 -10.53 0.22
C ASN A 179 3.67 -9.99 1.45
N SER A 180 4.42 -9.72 2.51
CA SER A 180 3.92 -9.21 3.78
C SER A 180 3.22 -7.86 3.65
N SER A 181 3.72 -6.98 2.77
CA SER A 181 3.07 -5.71 2.46
C SER A 181 1.70 -5.96 1.83
N GLU A 182 1.61 -6.80 0.79
CA GLU A 182 0.33 -7.18 0.16
C GLU A 182 -0.62 -7.94 1.08
N SER A 183 -0.12 -8.52 2.17
CA SER A 183 -0.90 -9.31 3.13
C SER A 183 -1.32 -8.50 4.35
N SER A 184 -0.63 -7.40 4.65
CA SER A 184 -0.93 -6.53 5.77
C SER A 184 -2.29 -5.85 5.66
N THR A 185 -2.86 -5.51 6.81
CA THR A 185 -4.15 -4.83 6.93
C THR A 185 -4.18 -3.91 8.16
N PHE A 186 -5.23 -3.12 8.29
CA PHE A 186 -5.50 -2.31 9.47
C PHE A 186 -6.26 -3.11 10.53
N PHE A 187 -6.18 -2.68 11.79
CA PHE A 187 -7.19 -3.07 12.77
C PHE A 187 -8.50 -2.37 12.40
N LEU A 188 -9.38 -3.06 11.68
CA LEU A 188 -10.62 -2.51 11.12
C LEU A 188 -11.73 -2.28 12.17
N ILE A 189 -11.37 -1.76 13.35
CA ILE A 189 -12.24 -1.58 14.53
C ILE A 189 -13.55 -0.87 14.17
N GLY A 190 -13.51 0.25 13.47
CA GLY A 190 -14.71 0.98 13.09
C GLY A 190 -15.60 0.26 12.05
N ALA A 191 -15.00 -0.52 11.15
CA ALA A 191 -15.76 -1.35 10.22
C ALA A 191 -16.54 -2.47 10.96
N PHE A 192 -15.94 -3.09 11.98
CA PHE A 192 -16.66 -4.05 12.84
C PHE A 192 -17.72 -3.39 13.73
N MET A 193 -17.68 -2.06 13.89
CA MET A 193 -18.71 -1.27 14.58
C MET A 193 -19.84 -0.78 13.66
N VAL A 194 -19.88 -1.16 12.37
CA VAL A 194 -20.98 -0.82 11.45
C VAL A 194 -22.39 -1.15 11.99
N PRO A 195 -22.63 -2.29 12.69
CA PRO A 195 -23.94 -2.55 13.29
C PRO A 195 -24.40 -1.46 14.28
N ILE A 196 -23.46 -0.79 14.96
CA ILE A 196 -23.76 0.35 15.85
C ILE A 196 -24.25 1.54 15.04
N VAL A 197 -23.71 1.79 13.85
CA VAL A 197 -24.21 2.84 12.93
C VAL A 197 -25.67 2.57 12.57
N GLY A 198 -25.99 1.32 12.21
CA GLY A 198 -27.37 0.90 11.91
C GLY A 198 -28.31 1.15 13.10
N TRP A 199 -27.90 0.77 14.31
CA TRP A 199 -28.67 1.02 15.53
C TRP A 199 -28.86 2.51 15.83
N ILE A 200 -27.81 3.33 15.69
CA ILE A 200 -27.90 4.78 15.89
C ILE A 200 -28.88 5.39 14.88
N ALA A 201 -28.76 5.03 13.60
CA ALA A 201 -29.64 5.52 12.55
C ALA A 201 -31.10 5.11 12.80
N PHE A 202 -31.34 3.85 13.16
CA PHE A 202 -32.67 3.34 13.52
C PHE A 202 -33.27 4.12 14.69
N ARG A 203 -32.53 4.31 15.79
CA ARG A 203 -33.01 5.05 16.96
C ARG A 203 -33.32 6.50 16.62
N LYS A 204 -32.46 7.18 15.86
CA LYS A 204 -32.70 8.57 15.43
C LYS A 204 -33.89 8.67 14.49
N GLY A 205 -34.05 7.73 13.56
CA GLY A 205 -35.22 7.66 12.68
C GLY A 205 -36.52 7.47 13.45
N ARG A 206 -36.56 6.54 14.41
CA ARG A 206 -37.71 6.32 15.31
C ARG A 206 -38.05 7.56 16.13
N ALA A 207 -37.03 8.31 16.57
CA ALA A 207 -37.19 9.56 17.31
C ALA A 207 -37.43 10.79 16.41
N ARG A 208 -37.58 10.62 15.09
CA ARG A 208 -37.68 11.70 14.09
C ARG A 208 -36.57 12.76 14.19
N GLN A 209 -35.38 12.34 14.63
CA GLN A 209 -34.19 13.17 14.71
C GLN A 209 -33.37 13.10 13.41
N PRO A 210 -32.53 14.10 13.11
CA PRO A 210 -31.65 14.08 11.94
C PRO A 210 -30.74 12.83 11.95
N LEU A 211 -30.75 12.08 10.85
CA LEU A 211 -29.93 10.89 10.66
C LEU A 211 -28.43 11.21 10.65
N PRO A 212 -27.56 10.27 11.07
CA PRO A 212 -26.11 10.46 11.08
C PRO A 212 -25.51 10.30 9.68
N TRP A 213 -25.77 11.25 8.78
CA TRP A 213 -25.40 11.16 7.36
C TRP A 213 -23.91 10.94 7.10
N MET A 214 -23.03 11.51 7.91
CA MET A 214 -21.59 11.24 7.83
C MET A 214 -21.25 9.76 8.05
N LEU A 215 -21.84 9.13 9.07
CA LEU A 215 -21.64 7.69 9.32
C LEU A 215 -22.24 6.86 8.20
N ILE A 216 -23.44 7.19 7.73
CA ILE A 216 -24.12 6.47 6.63
C ILE A 216 -23.28 6.53 5.36
N ALA A 217 -22.73 7.68 5.00
CA ALA A 217 -21.89 7.83 3.82
C ALA A 217 -20.58 7.02 3.93
N LEU A 218 -19.95 6.99 5.11
CA LEU A 218 -18.76 6.16 5.32
C LEU A 218 -19.07 4.65 5.27
N VAL A 219 -20.24 4.23 5.76
CA VAL A 219 -20.68 2.84 5.58
C VAL A 219 -20.94 2.55 4.10
N ALA A 220 -21.52 3.48 3.35
CA ALA A 220 -21.76 3.32 1.92
C ALA A 220 -20.46 3.12 1.14
N VAL A 221 -19.39 3.90 1.43
CA VAL A 221 -18.10 3.69 0.75
C VAL A 221 -17.43 2.37 1.13
N LEU A 222 -17.57 1.92 2.39
CA LEU A 222 -17.12 0.56 2.77
C LEU A 222 -17.84 -0.52 1.96
N VAL A 223 -19.16 -0.38 1.78
CA VAL A 223 -19.95 -1.31 0.96
C VAL A 223 -19.50 -1.28 -0.50
N ILE A 224 -19.22 -0.10 -1.06
CA ILE A 224 -18.69 0.02 -2.43
C ILE A 224 -17.33 -0.69 -2.57
N PHE A 225 -16.44 -0.55 -1.60
CA PHE A 225 -15.14 -1.23 -1.61
C PHE A 225 -15.26 -2.76 -1.53
N VAL A 226 -16.15 -3.27 -0.66
CA VAL A 226 -16.44 -4.70 -0.57
C VAL A 226 -17.10 -5.19 -1.86
N ALA A 227 -18.06 -4.45 -2.41
CA ALA A 227 -18.70 -4.78 -3.68
C ALA A 227 -17.69 -4.77 -4.83
N PHE A 228 -16.70 -3.87 -4.83
CA PHE A 228 -15.73 -3.83 -5.92
C PHE A 228 -14.87 -5.08 -5.90
N SER A 229 -14.51 -5.52 -4.70
CA SER A 229 -13.67 -6.68 -4.47
C SER A 229 -14.41 -7.98 -4.79
N TYR A 230 -15.70 -8.12 -4.46
CA TYR A 230 -16.39 -9.41 -4.49
C TYR A 230 -17.66 -9.50 -5.34
N LEU A 231 -18.19 -8.38 -5.85
CA LEU A 231 -19.38 -8.36 -6.69
C LEU A 231 -19.00 -8.10 -8.17
N PRO A 232 -19.12 -9.09 -9.06
CA PRO A 232 -18.85 -8.89 -10.48
C PRO A 232 -19.98 -8.13 -11.19
N GLY A 233 -19.72 -7.64 -12.40
CA GLY A 233 -20.77 -7.19 -13.34
C GLY A 233 -21.12 -5.70 -13.34
N TRP A 234 -20.38 -4.85 -12.61
CA TRP A 234 -20.66 -3.41 -12.55
C TRP A 234 -19.47 -2.53 -12.97
N ASN A 235 -18.60 -3.06 -13.85
CA ASN A 235 -17.38 -2.40 -14.34
C ASN A 235 -17.59 -0.95 -14.80
N ALA A 236 -18.73 -0.61 -15.41
CA ALA A 236 -19.01 0.77 -15.84
C ALA A 236 -19.08 1.77 -14.68
N ILE A 237 -19.72 1.39 -13.56
CA ILE A 237 -19.78 2.24 -12.36
C ILE A 237 -18.40 2.26 -11.67
N ALA A 238 -17.69 1.14 -11.66
CA ALA A 238 -16.32 1.09 -11.12
C ALA A 238 -15.37 2.00 -11.90
N HIS A 239 -15.47 2.02 -13.22
CA HIS A 239 -14.72 2.92 -14.11
C HIS A 239 -15.05 4.40 -13.83
N PHE A 240 -16.33 4.73 -13.67
CA PHE A 240 -16.75 6.09 -13.30
C PHE A 240 -16.16 6.55 -11.96
N LEU A 241 -16.04 5.64 -11.00
CA LEU A 241 -15.41 5.89 -9.69
C LEU A 241 -13.88 5.75 -9.73
N PHE A 242 -13.29 5.45 -10.89
CA PHE A 242 -11.88 5.09 -11.08
C PHE A 242 -11.41 3.87 -10.26
N LEU A 243 -12.33 3.07 -9.71
CA LEU A 243 -11.99 1.89 -8.92
C LEU A 243 -11.28 0.82 -9.74
N ASP A 244 -11.55 0.73 -11.04
CA ASP A 244 -10.83 -0.17 -11.95
C ASP A 244 -9.36 0.22 -12.17
N ARG A 245 -8.91 1.40 -11.70
CA ARG A 245 -7.50 1.81 -11.63
C ARG A 245 -6.81 1.41 -10.34
N THR A 246 -7.52 0.74 -9.43
CA THR A 246 -6.94 0.14 -8.22
C THR A 246 -7.05 -1.39 -8.28
N SER A 247 -6.62 -2.05 -7.21
CA SER A 247 -6.79 -3.49 -7.03
C SER A 247 -7.40 -3.77 -5.67
N ASP A 248 -7.90 -4.98 -5.48
CA ASP A 248 -8.48 -5.43 -4.22
C ASP A 248 -7.49 -5.28 -3.03
N SER A 249 -6.19 -5.59 -3.21
CA SER A 249 -5.19 -5.36 -2.14
C SER A 249 -4.97 -3.88 -1.81
N ARG A 250 -5.11 -2.99 -2.80
CA ARG A 250 -4.87 -1.55 -2.67
C ARG A 250 -6.07 -0.83 -2.03
N ILE A 251 -7.28 -1.34 -2.20
CA ILE A 251 -8.50 -0.80 -1.57
C ILE A 251 -8.45 -0.82 -0.04
N ARG A 252 -7.62 -1.68 0.57
CA ARG A 252 -7.46 -1.78 2.02
C ARG A 252 -7.06 -0.46 2.68
N ILE A 253 -6.35 0.43 1.97
CA ILE A 253 -6.05 1.78 2.47
C ILE A 253 -7.32 2.60 2.70
N GLY A 254 -8.29 2.49 1.80
CA GLY A 254 -9.61 3.13 1.90
C GLY A 254 -10.44 2.50 3.00
N LEU A 255 -10.44 1.16 3.11
CA LEU A 255 -11.12 0.44 4.21
C LEU A 255 -10.58 0.87 5.57
N GLY A 256 -9.26 0.96 5.73
CA GLY A 256 -8.59 1.42 6.95
C GLY A 256 -8.98 2.85 7.33
N LEU A 257 -8.89 3.77 6.38
CA LEU A 257 -9.25 5.18 6.59
C LEU A 257 -10.73 5.36 6.95
N ALA A 258 -11.64 4.70 6.21
CA ALA A 258 -13.07 4.76 6.48
C ALA A 258 -13.41 4.14 7.85
N SER A 259 -12.80 3.00 8.18
CA SER A 259 -12.92 2.37 9.51
C SER A 259 -12.50 3.33 10.62
N PHE A 260 -11.34 3.99 10.47
CA PHE A 260 -10.86 4.99 11.44
C PHE A 260 -11.82 6.17 11.60
N ALA A 261 -12.32 6.73 10.48
CA ALA A 261 -13.28 7.83 10.50
C ALA A 261 -14.62 7.43 11.14
N ILE A 262 -15.12 6.22 10.86
CA ILE A 262 -16.33 5.66 11.49
C ILE A 262 -16.15 5.55 13.00
N LEU A 263 -15.00 5.02 13.47
CA LEU A 263 -14.69 4.93 14.89
C LEU A 263 -14.81 6.31 15.55
N GLY A 264 -14.06 7.31 15.05
CA GLY A 264 -14.07 8.66 15.61
C GLY A 264 -15.47 9.30 15.67
N LEU A 265 -16.28 9.11 14.62
CA LEU A 265 -17.64 9.64 14.56
C LEU A 265 -18.61 8.90 15.50
N ILE A 266 -18.51 7.57 15.63
CA ILE A 266 -19.30 6.81 16.60
C ILE A 266 -18.98 7.29 18.02
N LEU A 267 -17.69 7.39 18.38
CA LEU A 267 -17.29 7.83 19.73
C LEU A 267 -17.82 9.24 20.02
N SER A 268 -17.67 10.16 19.06
CA SER A 268 -18.20 11.51 19.19
C SER A 268 -19.72 11.54 19.37
N GLN A 269 -20.44 10.64 18.70
CA GLN A 269 -21.90 10.61 18.77
C GLN A 269 -22.40 9.97 20.07
N LEU A 270 -21.80 8.85 20.50
CA LEU A 270 -22.10 8.22 21.78
C LEU A 270 -21.84 9.17 22.96
N GLU A 271 -20.79 9.99 22.87
CA GLU A 271 -20.50 11.00 23.89
C GLU A 271 -21.50 12.16 23.86
N ARG A 272 -21.71 12.77 22.68
CA ARG A 272 -22.59 13.95 22.52
C ARG A 272 -24.03 13.65 22.88
N ASP A 273 -24.56 12.55 22.38
CA ASP A 273 -25.97 12.18 22.54
C ASP A 273 -26.18 11.35 23.83
N ARG A 274 -25.12 11.14 24.64
CA ARG A 274 -25.09 10.31 25.86
C ARG A 274 -25.75 8.93 25.66
N LEU A 275 -25.59 8.34 24.47
CA LEU A 275 -26.25 7.10 24.09
C LEU A 275 -25.55 5.91 24.74
N TYR A 276 -26.29 5.10 25.50
CA TYR A 276 -25.81 3.80 25.96
C TYR A 276 -26.30 2.71 25.01
N LEU A 277 -25.36 1.95 24.45
CA LEU A 277 -25.70 0.78 23.66
C LEU A 277 -26.22 -0.33 24.59
N PRO A 278 -27.15 -1.17 24.13
CA PRO A 278 -27.49 -2.37 24.86
C PRO A 278 -26.29 -3.34 24.88
N LEU A 279 -26.15 -4.11 25.96
CA LEU A 279 -25.00 -5.02 26.14
C LEU A 279 -24.89 -6.02 24.97
N TRP A 280 -26.01 -6.59 24.53
CA TRP A 280 -26.03 -7.56 23.43
C TRP A 280 -25.42 -7.02 22.14
N LEU A 281 -25.60 -5.73 21.82
CA LEU A 281 -25.06 -5.15 20.59
C LEU A 281 -23.55 -4.94 20.68
N ALA A 282 -23.07 -4.50 21.85
CA ALA A 282 -21.64 -4.39 22.12
C ALA A 282 -20.96 -5.78 22.08
N THR A 283 -21.58 -6.79 22.69
CA THR A 283 -21.09 -8.17 22.64
C THR A 283 -21.16 -8.74 21.22
N ALA A 284 -22.24 -8.51 20.48
CA ALA A 284 -22.40 -9.01 19.11
C ALA A 284 -21.34 -8.45 18.17
N THR A 285 -21.06 -7.14 18.21
CA THR A 285 -20.01 -6.53 17.37
C THR A 285 -18.61 -7.06 17.68
N ALA A 286 -18.27 -7.25 18.96
CA ALA A 286 -17.02 -7.88 19.36
C ALA A 286 -16.96 -9.38 18.97
N ALA A 287 -18.08 -10.10 19.12
CA ALA A 287 -18.18 -11.51 18.77
C ALA A 287 -18.04 -11.73 17.25
N VAL A 288 -18.63 -10.87 16.42
CA VAL A 288 -18.47 -10.94 14.95
C VAL A 288 -16.99 -10.81 14.56
N PHE A 289 -16.24 -9.91 15.20
CA PHE A 289 -14.79 -9.83 14.99
C PHE A 289 -14.08 -11.12 15.43
N LEU A 290 -14.38 -11.66 16.61
CA LEU A 290 -13.76 -12.90 17.07
C LEU A 290 -14.06 -14.08 16.15
N ILE A 291 -15.31 -14.23 15.72
CA ILE A 291 -15.74 -15.25 14.78
C ILE A 291 -14.99 -15.11 13.46
N SER A 292 -14.76 -13.88 12.98
CA SER A 292 -14.00 -13.65 11.75
C SER A 292 -12.54 -14.09 11.90
N GLN A 293 -11.90 -13.82 13.04
CA GLN A 293 -10.52 -14.28 13.31
C GLN A 293 -10.46 -15.80 13.45
N ALA A 294 -11.40 -16.40 14.18
CA ALA A 294 -11.51 -17.85 14.32
C ALA A 294 -11.76 -18.55 12.98
N GLY A 295 -12.54 -17.93 12.08
CA GLY A 295 -12.76 -18.41 10.72
C GLY A 295 -11.48 -18.43 9.89
N VAL A 296 -10.65 -17.39 9.98
CA VAL A 296 -9.32 -17.38 9.33
C VAL A 296 -8.43 -18.46 9.93
N ALA A 297 -8.36 -18.59 11.26
CA ALA A 297 -7.56 -19.63 11.92
C ALA A 297 -7.99 -21.04 11.50
N ALA A 298 -9.30 -21.29 11.44
CA ALA A 298 -9.87 -22.57 11.01
C ALA A 298 -9.55 -22.85 9.54
N ALA A 299 -9.65 -21.85 8.66
CA ALA A 299 -9.28 -22.01 7.26
C ALA A 299 -7.80 -22.37 7.09
N VAL A 300 -6.91 -21.70 7.82
CA VAL A 300 -5.46 -22.00 7.81
C VAL A 300 -5.19 -23.40 8.35
N TRP A 301 -5.81 -23.79 9.47
CA TRP A 301 -5.66 -25.14 10.00
C TRP A 301 -6.10 -26.19 8.96
N LEU A 302 -7.26 -26.00 8.33
CA LEU A 302 -7.79 -26.96 7.36
C LEU A 302 -6.95 -27.08 6.08
N VAL A 303 -6.32 -25.98 5.62
CA VAL A 303 -5.59 -25.95 4.34
C VAL A 303 -4.09 -26.19 4.50
N GLU A 304 -3.47 -25.54 5.49
CA GLU A 304 -2.01 -25.52 5.69
C GLU A 304 -1.56 -26.37 6.90
N GLY A 305 -2.51 -26.83 7.71
CA GLY A 305 -2.26 -27.63 8.90
C GLY A 305 -2.09 -26.81 10.18
N ARG A 306 -2.30 -27.50 11.31
CA ARG A 306 -2.21 -26.90 12.65
C ARG A 306 -0.83 -26.33 12.93
N ASP A 307 0.22 -27.05 12.57
CA ASP A 307 1.60 -26.66 12.89
C ASP A 307 1.97 -25.34 12.20
N ARG A 308 1.49 -25.11 10.98
CA ARG A 308 1.72 -23.87 10.26
C ARG A 308 1.11 -22.66 10.98
N LEU A 309 -0.12 -22.79 11.46
CA LEU A 309 -0.81 -21.73 12.20
C LEU A 309 -0.05 -21.34 13.48
N TRP A 310 0.34 -22.33 14.27
CA TRP A 310 1.02 -22.06 15.55
C TRP A 310 2.47 -21.63 15.38
N HIS A 311 3.14 -22.04 14.29
CA HIS A 311 4.46 -21.56 13.94
C HIS A 311 4.44 -20.10 13.48
N ASP A 312 3.56 -19.78 12.52
CA ASP A 312 3.56 -18.46 11.88
C ASP A 312 2.88 -17.38 12.75
N ALA A 313 1.89 -17.75 13.58
CA ALA A 313 1.16 -16.80 14.41
C ALA A 313 0.76 -17.37 15.80
N PRO A 314 1.71 -17.72 16.67
CA PRO A 314 1.43 -18.37 17.95
C PRO A 314 0.48 -17.60 18.89
N PHE A 315 0.47 -16.26 18.83
CA PHE A 315 -0.34 -15.42 19.70
C PHE A 315 -1.56 -14.81 18.99
N TRP A 316 -1.99 -15.36 17.83
CA TRP A 316 -3.13 -14.85 17.07
C TRP A 316 -4.40 -14.70 17.93
N TRP A 317 -4.66 -15.66 18.81
CA TRP A 317 -5.84 -15.69 19.67
C TRP A 317 -5.81 -14.57 20.72
N LEU A 318 -4.62 -14.20 21.21
CA LEU A 318 -4.45 -13.10 22.15
C LEU A 318 -4.71 -11.76 21.47
N TYR A 319 -4.17 -11.55 20.27
CA TYR A 319 -4.47 -10.36 19.46
C TYR A 319 -5.96 -10.27 19.10
N ALA A 320 -6.59 -11.41 18.80
CA ALA A 320 -8.02 -11.48 18.53
C ALA A 320 -8.86 -11.08 19.75
N LEU A 321 -8.58 -11.64 20.92
CA LEU A 321 -9.28 -11.32 22.17
C LEU A 321 -9.06 -9.86 22.58
N ALA A 322 -7.83 -9.35 22.49
CA ALA A 322 -7.51 -7.97 22.80
C ALA A 322 -8.23 -6.99 21.87
N SER A 323 -8.24 -7.25 20.55
CA SER A 323 -8.93 -6.41 19.57
C SER A 323 -10.46 -6.46 19.74
N ALA A 324 -11.02 -7.62 20.10
CA ALA A 324 -12.43 -7.75 20.44
C ALA A 324 -12.79 -6.96 21.72
N ALA A 325 -11.92 -7.00 22.73
CA ALA A 325 -12.07 -6.20 23.95
C ALA A 325 -12.02 -4.70 23.64
N VAL A 326 -11.17 -4.25 22.72
CA VAL A 326 -11.13 -2.87 22.22
C VAL A 326 -12.49 -2.46 21.62
N ILE A 327 -13.03 -3.27 20.69
CA ILE A 327 -14.35 -3.03 20.08
C ILE A 327 -15.44 -2.94 21.17
N PHE A 328 -15.44 -3.91 22.09
CA PHE A 328 -16.39 -3.95 23.19
C PHE A 328 -16.29 -2.71 24.09
N TRP A 329 -15.09 -2.30 24.52
CA TRP A 329 -14.90 -1.15 25.38
C TRP A 329 -15.29 0.17 24.70
N PHE A 330 -15.00 0.34 23.41
CA PHE A 330 -15.50 1.49 22.67
C PHE A 330 -17.03 1.50 22.61
N ALA A 331 -17.67 0.36 22.31
CA ALA A 331 -19.13 0.23 22.31
C ALA A 331 -19.74 0.50 23.70
N ARG A 332 -19.06 0.09 24.78
CA ARG A 332 -19.48 0.33 26.18
C ARG A 332 -19.10 1.71 26.72
N ARG A 333 -18.59 2.62 25.88
CA ARG A 333 -18.14 3.98 26.24
C ARG A 333 -16.99 4.02 27.25
N ARG A 334 -16.25 2.92 27.41
CA ARG A 334 -14.99 2.87 28.16
C ARG A 334 -13.85 3.36 27.26
N PHE A 335 -13.98 4.57 26.72
CA PHE A 335 -13.13 5.08 25.64
C PHE A 335 -11.64 5.08 25.98
N THR A 336 -11.27 5.47 27.20
CA THR A 336 -9.86 5.49 27.63
C THR A 336 -9.27 4.08 27.62
N LEU A 337 -9.98 3.09 28.16
CA LEU A 337 -9.53 1.70 28.15
C LEU A 337 -9.44 1.16 26.71
N GLY A 338 -10.47 1.40 25.90
CA GLY A 338 -10.47 1.02 24.49
C GLY A 338 -9.30 1.61 23.70
N ALA A 339 -8.98 2.90 23.92
CA ALA A 339 -7.89 3.57 23.22
C ALA A 339 -6.50 3.13 23.68
N LEU A 340 -6.29 2.95 25.00
CA LEU A 340 -5.02 2.45 25.51
C LEU A 340 -4.77 1.02 25.05
N ALA A 341 -5.80 0.17 25.06
CA ALA A 341 -5.69 -1.19 24.54
C ALA A 341 -5.50 -1.22 23.03
N PHE A 342 -6.16 -0.33 22.27
CA PHE A 342 -5.94 -0.22 20.83
C PHE A 342 -4.50 0.19 20.50
N LEU A 343 -3.97 1.18 21.23
CA LEU A 343 -2.57 1.57 21.13
C LEU A 343 -1.64 0.39 21.45
N LEU A 344 -1.89 -0.33 22.55
CA LEU A 344 -1.08 -1.47 22.95
C LEU A 344 -1.08 -2.58 21.89
N VAL A 345 -2.25 -2.94 21.38
CA VAL A 345 -2.39 -3.93 20.30
C VAL A 345 -1.65 -3.49 19.03
N GLY A 346 -1.77 -2.21 18.66
CA GLY A 346 -1.03 -1.64 17.53
C GLY A 346 0.48 -1.75 17.70
N VAL A 347 0.98 -1.24 18.83
CA VAL A 347 2.43 -1.24 19.13
C VAL A 347 2.97 -2.67 19.16
N LEU A 348 2.34 -3.58 19.91
CA LEU A 348 2.80 -4.97 19.99
C LEU A 348 2.76 -5.66 18.63
N GLY A 349 1.73 -5.38 17.83
CA GLY A 349 1.57 -5.97 16.51
C GLY A 349 2.56 -5.48 15.45
N THR A 350 3.30 -4.39 15.71
CA THR A 350 4.21 -3.76 14.73
C THR A 350 5.61 -3.46 15.26
N ALA A 351 5.86 -3.65 16.55
CA ALA A 351 7.13 -3.34 17.19
C ALA A 351 8.33 -4.04 16.53
N ALA A 352 8.14 -5.25 16.00
CA ALA A 352 9.22 -6.01 15.36
C ALA A 352 9.47 -5.62 13.89
N VAL A 353 8.61 -4.81 13.26
CA VAL A 353 8.67 -4.53 11.82
C VAL A 353 9.56 -3.31 11.54
N ASN A 354 9.30 -2.18 12.19
CA ASN A 354 10.07 -0.95 12.06
C ASN A 354 10.21 -0.25 13.43
N PRO A 355 10.91 -0.87 14.41
CA PRO A 355 11.00 -0.34 15.78
C PRO A 355 11.64 1.05 15.83
N VAL A 356 12.76 1.21 15.11
CA VAL A 356 13.46 2.47 14.87
C VAL A 356 14.14 2.31 13.51
N TYR A 357 13.77 3.13 12.52
CA TYR A 357 14.42 3.11 11.22
C TYR A 357 15.85 3.66 11.35
N VAL A 358 16.86 2.78 11.37
CA VAL A 358 18.28 3.16 11.40
C VAL A 358 18.82 3.25 9.98
N GLY A 359 18.22 4.10 9.14
CA GLY A 359 18.66 4.32 7.76
C GLY A 359 18.63 3.07 6.88
N VAL A 360 19.12 3.22 5.64
CA VAL A 360 19.44 2.08 4.77
C VAL A 360 20.91 1.73 5.01
N PHE A 361 21.22 0.45 5.12
CA PHE A 361 22.60 -0.04 5.07
C PHE A 361 23.24 0.42 3.75
N ASP A 362 24.36 1.14 3.82
CA ASP A 362 25.05 1.64 2.63
C ASP A 362 25.78 0.48 1.94
N ALA A 363 25.18 -0.10 0.89
CA ALA A 363 25.75 -1.29 0.24
C ALA A 363 27.11 -0.98 -0.38
N ARG A 364 27.39 0.29 -0.71
CA ARG A 364 28.71 0.75 -1.19
C ARG A 364 29.81 0.45 -0.19
N LYS A 365 29.54 0.34 1.11
CA LYS A 365 30.56 0.02 2.13
C LYS A 365 30.88 -1.47 2.22
N THR A 366 30.16 -2.33 1.51
CA THR A 366 30.44 -3.77 1.51
C THR A 366 31.72 -4.10 0.74
N PRO A 367 32.45 -5.16 1.12
CA PRO A 367 33.61 -5.63 0.37
C PRO A 367 33.29 -5.89 -1.11
N VAL A 368 32.15 -6.52 -1.39
CA VAL A 368 31.70 -6.81 -2.76
C VAL A 368 31.45 -5.54 -3.57
N ALA A 369 30.79 -4.52 -3.01
CA ALA A 369 30.56 -3.26 -3.72
C ALA A 369 31.86 -2.48 -3.93
N GLN A 370 32.77 -2.47 -2.96
CA GLN A 370 34.08 -1.84 -3.11
C GLN A 370 34.88 -2.50 -4.24
N ALA A 371 34.87 -3.83 -4.33
CA ALA A 371 35.52 -4.56 -5.42
C ALA A 371 34.88 -4.25 -6.78
N VAL A 372 33.56 -4.19 -6.87
CA VAL A 372 32.83 -3.76 -8.09
C VAL A 372 33.26 -2.34 -8.49
N MET A 373 33.29 -1.41 -7.54
CA MET A 373 33.68 -0.01 -7.78
C MET A 373 35.15 0.12 -8.20
N GLU A 374 36.04 -0.69 -7.63
CA GLU A 374 37.46 -0.71 -8.00
C GLU A 374 37.68 -1.27 -9.40
N LEU A 375 37.00 -2.37 -9.73
CA LEU A 375 37.04 -2.95 -11.08
C LEU A 375 36.50 -1.98 -12.13
N ASP A 376 35.35 -1.35 -11.89
CA ASP A 376 34.78 -0.39 -12.84
C ASP A 376 35.63 0.89 -13.00
N ARG A 377 36.35 1.30 -11.95
CA ARG A 377 37.32 2.41 -12.03
C ARG A 377 38.56 2.03 -12.84
N SER A 378 39.08 0.82 -12.66
CA SER A 378 40.29 0.35 -13.35
C SER A 378 40.05 0.08 -14.82
N LYS A 379 38.91 -0.55 -15.16
CA LYS A 379 38.45 -0.76 -16.53
C LYS A 379 36.93 -0.62 -16.55
N LYS A 380 36.45 0.49 -17.09
CA LYS A 380 35.01 0.73 -17.24
C LYS A 380 34.38 -0.38 -18.08
N GLY A 381 33.28 -0.93 -17.58
CA GLY A 381 32.57 -2.01 -18.24
C GLY A 381 31.06 -1.94 -18.00
N THR A 382 30.31 -2.71 -18.77
CA THR A 382 28.89 -2.94 -18.49
C THR A 382 28.74 -4.22 -17.68
N TRP A 383 27.89 -4.17 -16.66
CA TRP A 383 27.69 -5.23 -15.70
C TRP A 383 26.34 -5.95 -15.89
N VAL A 384 26.32 -7.25 -15.54
CA VAL A 384 25.09 -8.02 -15.35
C VAL A 384 25.10 -8.64 -13.96
N GLY A 385 24.02 -8.45 -13.21
CA GLY A 385 23.78 -9.06 -11.91
C GLY A 385 22.87 -10.28 -12.06
N ILE A 386 23.38 -11.47 -11.78
CA ILE A 386 22.63 -12.73 -11.91
C ILE A 386 22.20 -13.23 -10.53
N GLY A 387 20.91 -13.52 -10.39
CA GLY A 387 20.33 -14.05 -9.17
C GLY A 387 19.37 -13.09 -8.49
N GLY A 388 19.48 -12.98 -7.15
CA GLY A 388 18.52 -12.24 -6.32
C GLY A 388 18.60 -10.71 -6.45
N VAL A 389 17.74 -10.03 -5.71
CA VAL A 389 17.66 -8.56 -5.67
C VAL A 389 18.95 -7.90 -5.18
N GLU A 390 19.79 -8.65 -4.46
CA GLU A 390 21.04 -8.18 -3.87
C GLU A 390 22.06 -7.80 -4.95
N THR A 391 22.17 -8.58 -6.03
CA THR A 391 23.15 -8.29 -7.10
C THR A 391 22.76 -7.00 -7.84
N SER A 392 21.48 -6.84 -8.16
CA SER A 392 20.94 -5.61 -8.73
C SER A 392 21.17 -4.40 -7.82
N ALA A 393 20.93 -4.53 -6.51
CA ALA A 393 21.13 -3.46 -5.54
C ALA A 393 22.60 -3.04 -5.44
N ILE A 394 23.53 -4.00 -5.34
CA ILE A 394 24.97 -3.74 -5.27
C ILE A 394 25.46 -3.01 -6.52
N LEU A 395 25.09 -3.48 -7.72
CA LEU A 395 25.54 -2.86 -8.98
C LEU A 395 25.01 -1.43 -9.12
N LEU A 396 23.73 -1.20 -8.80
CA LEU A 396 23.09 0.10 -8.88
C LEU A 396 23.67 1.09 -7.87
N GLU A 397 23.84 0.68 -6.61
CA GLU A 397 24.42 1.55 -5.57
C GLU A 397 25.91 1.84 -5.81
N SER A 398 26.63 0.91 -6.44
CA SER A 398 28.03 1.11 -6.86
C SER A 398 28.17 2.12 -8.00
N GLY A 399 27.07 2.55 -8.62
CA GLY A 399 27.07 3.52 -9.72
C GLY A 399 27.59 2.97 -11.04
N THR A 400 27.62 1.64 -11.19
CA THR A 400 28.09 0.97 -12.41
C THR A 400 27.02 1.03 -13.50
N ARG A 401 27.45 0.97 -14.77
CA ARG A 401 26.52 0.75 -15.88
C ARG A 401 26.10 -0.72 -15.87
N ALA A 402 24.84 -1.01 -15.60
CA ALA A 402 24.32 -2.37 -15.54
C ALA A 402 23.04 -2.56 -16.33
N PHE A 403 22.77 -3.79 -16.76
CA PHE A 403 21.50 -4.21 -17.35
C PHE A 403 20.44 -4.61 -16.30
N ASN A 404 20.71 -4.34 -15.02
CA ASN A 404 19.82 -4.57 -13.89
C ASN A 404 19.17 -3.26 -13.44
N GLY A 405 18.05 -3.38 -12.73
CA GLY A 405 17.44 -2.24 -12.03
C GLY A 405 15.94 -2.19 -12.21
N VAL A 406 15.33 -1.05 -11.92
CA VAL A 406 13.91 -0.82 -12.16
C VAL A 406 13.77 0.13 -13.34
N GLN A 407 13.12 -0.33 -14.40
CA GLN A 407 12.78 0.54 -15.52
C GLN A 407 11.40 1.15 -15.33
N GLY A 408 11.31 2.46 -15.56
CA GLY A 408 10.06 3.18 -15.65
C GLY A 408 9.49 3.13 -17.06
N ALA A 409 10.09 3.92 -17.95
CA ALA A 409 9.93 3.79 -19.39
C ALA A 409 11.10 2.96 -19.97
N PRO A 410 10.83 1.91 -20.76
CA PRO A 410 11.87 1.05 -21.34
C PRO A 410 12.86 1.84 -22.20
N SER A 411 14.16 1.58 -22.02
CA SER A 411 15.22 2.18 -22.84
C SER A 411 15.33 1.45 -24.19
N ALA A 412 15.08 2.16 -25.29
CA ALA A 412 15.19 1.59 -26.63
C ALA A 412 16.60 1.09 -26.95
N VAL A 413 17.64 1.78 -26.47
CA VAL A 413 19.03 1.39 -26.70
C VAL A 413 19.35 0.09 -25.97
N MET A 414 19.00 0.02 -24.68
CA MET A 414 19.25 -1.18 -23.87
C MET A 414 18.52 -2.40 -24.41
N TRP A 415 17.25 -2.25 -24.80
CA TRP A 415 16.47 -3.36 -25.34
C TRP A 415 16.84 -3.71 -26.77
N HIS A 416 17.45 -2.81 -27.54
CA HIS A 416 18.03 -3.16 -28.84
C HIS A 416 19.29 -4.03 -28.67
N ASP A 417 20.11 -3.77 -27.65
CA ASP A 417 21.26 -4.63 -27.33
C ASP A 417 20.79 -6.04 -26.91
N ILE A 418 19.73 -6.15 -26.09
CA ILE A 418 19.23 -7.43 -25.55
C ILE A 418 18.35 -8.21 -26.54
N ASP A 419 17.45 -7.52 -27.25
CA ASP A 419 16.46 -8.10 -28.17
C ASP A 419 16.45 -7.28 -29.47
N PRO A 420 17.49 -7.42 -30.32
CA PRO A 420 17.65 -6.61 -31.53
C PRO A 420 16.51 -6.80 -32.53
N THR A 421 15.86 -7.97 -32.51
CA THR A 421 14.71 -8.29 -33.38
C THR A 421 13.38 -7.76 -32.86
N GLY A 422 13.31 -7.35 -31.59
CA GLY A 422 12.07 -6.96 -30.92
C GLY A 422 11.08 -8.11 -30.68
N ARG A 423 11.54 -9.38 -30.76
CA ARG A 423 10.69 -10.58 -30.60
C ARG A 423 9.97 -10.59 -29.25
N PHE A 424 10.61 -10.04 -28.23
CA PHE A 424 10.13 -10.04 -26.86
C PHE A 424 9.54 -8.70 -26.42
N ARG A 425 9.22 -7.80 -27.36
CA ARG A 425 8.74 -6.45 -27.05
C ARG A 425 7.60 -6.39 -26.05
N TYR A 426 6.63 -7.28 -26.17
CA TYR A 426 5.53 -7.33 -25.19
C TYR A 426 6.01 -7.68 -23.76
N GLY A 427 7.03 -8.53 -23.65
CA GLY A 427 7.62 -8.95 -22.38
C GLY A 427 8.41 -7.84 -21.70
N TRP A 428 9.22 -7.09 -22.46
CA TRP A 428 10.07 -6.05 -21.89
C TRP A 428 9.48 -4.63 -21.92
N ASN A 429 8.42 -4.36 -22.69
CA ASN A 429 7.78 -3.05 -22.74
C ASN A 429 6.88 -2.79 -21.51
N ARG A 430 7.45 -2.73 -20.31
CA ARG A 430 6.70 -2.57 -19.06
C ARG A 430 7.49 -1.91 -17.94
N LEU A 431 6.81 -1.21 -17.04
CA LEU A 431 7.37 -0.81 -15.77
C LEU A 431 7.62 -2.07 -14.95
N ALA A 432 8.90 -2.39 -14.71
CA ALA A 432 9.29 -3.60 -14.02
C ALA A 432 10.71 -3.53 -13.47
N GLY A 433 10.97 -4.36 -12.46
CA GLY A 433 12.34 -4.74 -12.11
C GLY A 433 12.90 -5.68 -13.18
N ILE A 434 14.12 -5.41 -13.64
CA ILE A 434 14.87 -6.25 -14.57
C ILE A 434 15.87 -7.06 -13.74
N GLY A 435 15.68 -8.38 -13.74
CA GLY A 435 16.58 -9.36 -13.16
C GLY A 435 17.13 -10.29 -14.23
N TRP A 436 18.25 -10.93 -13.93
CA TRP A 436 18.89 -11.90 -14.81
C TRP A 436 19.04 -13.25 -14.14
N VAL A 437 18.84 -14.31 -14.91
CA VAL A 437 18.97 -15.70 -14.49
C VAL A 437 19.87 -16.47 -15.44
N PRO A 438 20.54 -17.54 -15.02
CA PRO A 438 21.29 -18.38 -15.94
C PRO A 438 20.38 -18.97 -17.04
N GLY A 439 20.86 -18.99 -18.28
CA GLY A 439 20.23 -19.72 -19.38
C GLY A 439 21.23 -19.98 -20.50
N GLN A 440 20.80 -20.68 -21.56
CA GLN A 440 21.65 -21.01 -22.71
C GLN A 440 21.31 -20.13 -23.92
N GLY A 441 22.35 -19.70 -24.64
CA GLY A 441 22.23 -18.91 -25.87
C GLY A 441 21.79 -17.47 -25.64
N GLU A 442 21.23 -16.86 -26.70
CA GLU A 442 20.80 -15.45 -26.69
C GLU A 442 19.74 -15.15 -25.61
N PRO A 443 19.70 -13.90 -25.10
CA PRO A 443 18.76 -13.47 -24.08
C PRO A 443 17.30 -13.82 -24.40
N GLN A 444 16.62 -14.47 -23.45
CA GLN A 444 15.19 -14.75 -23.50
C GLN A 444 14.50 -13.99 -22.38
N VAL A 445 13.40 -13.32 -22.72
CA VAL A 445 12.64 -12.49 -21.78
C VAL A 445 11.40 -13.23 -21.31
N SER A 446 11.18 -13.24 -20.00
CA SER A 446 9.99 -13.77 -19.36
C SER A 446 9.49 -12.85 -18.25
N ASN A 447 8.24 -13.01 -17.84
CA ASN A 447 7.62 -12.20 -16.79
C ASN A 447 7.01 -13.10 -15.72
N PRO A 448 7.72 -13.39 -14.62
CA PRO A 448 7.16 -14.18 -13.51
C PRO A 448 6.05 -13.43 -12.77
N ALA A 449 6.07 -12.10 -12.82
CA ALA A 449 5.04 -11.22 -12.32
C ALA A 449 4.84 -10.03 -13.29
N PRO A 450 3.70 -9.33 -13.24
CA PRO A 450 3.44 -8.20 -14.14
C PRO A 450 4.50 -7.09 -14.08
N ASP A 451 5.08 -6.85 -12.91
CA ASP A 451 6.12 -5.85 -12.62
C ASP A 451 7.54 -6.43 -12.53
N GLN A 452 7.75 -7.64 -13.09
CA GLN A 452 9.07 -8.27 -13.16
C GLN A 452 9.40 -8.70 -14.59
N ILE A 453 10.66 -8.48 -14.96
CA ILE A 453 11.27 -8.97 -16.18
C ILE A 453 12.45 -9.83 -15.76
N LEU A 454 12.45 -11.09 -16.19
CA LEU A 454 13.60 -11.97 -16.08
C LEU A 454 14.19 -12.21 -17.45
N VAL A 455 15.50 -12.00 -17.57
CA VAL A 455 16.25 -12.23 -18.79
C VAL A 455 17.27 -13.35 -18.57
N THR A 456 17.35 -14.31 -19.50
CA THR A 456 18.39 -15.34 -19.43
C THR A 456 19.76 -14.79 -19.82
N PHE A 457 20.81 -15.24 -19.16
CA PHE A 457 22.19 -14.89 -19.45
C PHE A 457 23.04 -16.14 -19.75
N ASP A 458 23.73 -16.10 -20.87
CA ASP A 458 24.81 -17.00 -21.25
C ASP A 458 26.06 -16.17 -21.56
N ALA A 459 27.17 -16.42 -20.87
CA ALA A 459 28.41 -15.69 -21.06
C ALA A 459 29.02 -15.85 -22.46
N CYS A 460 28.68 -16.94 -23.16
CA CYS A 460 29.17 -17.21 -24.51
C CYS A 460 28.22 -16.68 -25.61
N SER A 461 27.08 -16.08 -25.26
CA SER A 461 26.16 -15.47 -26.24
C SER A 461 26.78 -14.26 -26.93
N ASP A 462 26.29 -13.94 -28.14
CA ASP A 462 26.70 -12.74 -28.87
C ASP A 462 26.43 -11.48 -28.05
N PHE A 463 25.29 -11.44 -27.36
CA PHE A 463 24.95 -10.36 -26.44
C PHE A 463 26.03 -10.16 -25.38
N ALA A 464 26.39 -11.21 -24.65
CA ALA A 464 27.37 -11.12 -23.57
C ALA A 464 28.74 -10.69 -24.11
N GLN A 465 29.20 -11.32 -25.19
CA GLN A 465 30.52 -11.05 -25.79
C GLN A 465 30.66 -9.62 -26.34
N LYS A 466 29.56 -8.99 -26.78
CA LYS A 466 29.58 -7.63 -27.33
C LYS A 466 29.29 -6.53 -26.30
N HIS A 467 28.44 -6.82 -25.31
CA HIS A 467 27.85 -5.78 -24.48
C HIS A 467 28.17 -5.90 -22.99
N VAL A 468 28.76 -7.01 -22.52
CA VAL A 468 28.97 -7.28 -21.08
C VAL A 468 30.44 -7.57 -20.80
N GLU A 469 31.01 -6.85 -19.83
CA GLU A 469 32.40 -7.03 -19.42
C GLU A 469 32.48 -7.81 -18.10
N TYR A 470 31.55 -7.55 -17.17
CA TYR A 470 31.57 -8.13 -15.84
C TYR A 470 30.23 -8.71 -15.43
N VAL A 471 30.27 -9.76 -14.61
CA VAL A 471 29.09 -10.42 -14.06
C VAL A 471 29.23 -10.54 -12.55
N LEU A 472 28.23 -10.08 -11.81
CA LEU A 472 28.10 -10.35 -10.38
C LEU A 472 27.02 -11.41 -10.18
N SER A 473 27.36 -12.58 -9.67
CA SER A 473 26.39 -13.66 -9.50
C SER A 473 26.32 -14.20 -8.08
N GLY A 474 25.09 -14.37 -7.59
CA GLY A 474 24.79 -15.18 -6.40
C GLY A 474 24.47 -16.64 -6.71
N ASN A 475 24.38 -17.01 -7.99
CA ASN A 475 24.03 -18.35 -8.46
C ASN A 475 25.18 -18.97 -9.28
N PRO A 476 25.22 -20.31 -9.41
CA PRO A 476 26.05 -20.97 -10.41
C PRO A 476 25.70 -20.47 -11.82
N ILE A 477 26.69 -20.04 -12.60
CA ILE A 477 26.49 -19.55 -13.97
C ILE A 477 26.84 -20.64 -14.99
N LEU A 478 26.10 -20.67 -16.10
CA LEU A 478 26.39 -21.47 -17.29
C LEU A 478 27.50 -20.79 -18.14
N GLY A 479 28.18 -21.56 -19.01
CA GLY A 479 29.21 -20.98 -19.90
C GLY A 479 30.52 -20.63 -19.20
N LYS A 480 31.00 -21.46 -18.26
CA LYS A 480 32.27 -21.26 -17.54
C LYS A 480 33.50 -21.08 -18.46
N SER A 481 33.43 -21.55 -19.70
CA SER A 481 34.49 -21.36 -20.69
C SER A 481 34.67 -19.90 -21.14
N CYS A 482 33.62 -19.07 -21.02
CA CYS A 482 33.62 -17.65 -21.37
C CYS A 482 33.65 -16.74 -20.13
N LEU A 483 33.99 -17.29 -18.95
CA LEU A 483 34.06 -16.55 -17.70
C LEU A 483 35.37 -16.82 -16.97
N GLU A 484 36.05 -15.76 -16.56
CA GLU A 484 37.18 -15.80 -15.64
C GLU A 484 36.71 -15.34 -14.26
N THR A 485 36.99 -16.12 -13.21
CA THR A 485 36.65 -15.70 -11.83
C THR A 485 37.64 -14.65 -11.37
N VAL A 486 37.13 -13.49 -10.95
CA VAL A 486 37.96 -12.38 -10.46
C VAL A 486 38.07 -12.42 -8.94
N ASP A 487 36.92 -12.51 -8.24
CA ASP A 487 36.89 -12.55 -6.78
C ASP A 487 35.56 -13.15 -6.26
N SER A 488 35.54 -13.63 -5.02
CA SER A 488 34.38 -14.24 -4.37
C SER A 488 34.20 -13.76 -2.93
N PHE A 489 32.98 -13.39 -2.59
CA PHE A 489 32.60 -12.84 -1.29
C PHE A 489 31.52 -13.70 -0.65
N VAL A 490 31.76 -14.15 0.58
CA VAL A 490 30.72 -14.82 1.39
C VAL A 490 29.87 -13.73 2.05
N VAL A 491 28.58 -13.71 1.73
CA VAL A 491 27.60 -12.81 2.35
C VAL A 491 26.56 -13.63 3.12
N PRO A 492 25.77 -13.04 4.02
CA PRO A 492 24.70 -13.79 4.69
C PRO A 492 23.78 -14.46 3.65
N LYS A 493 23.60 -15.78 3.77
CA LYS A 493 22.75 -16.65 2.95
C LYS A 493 23.25 -17.03 1.55
N GLN A 494 24.35 -16.46 1.03
CA GLN A 494 24.88 -16.82 -0.29
C GLN A 494 26.35 -16.42 -0.49
N THR A 495 26.98 -16.92 -1.55
CA THR A 495 28.28 -16.45 -2.02
C THR A 495 28.07 -15.62 -3.28
N LEU A 496 28.60 -14.40 -3.29
CA LEU A 496 28.61 -13.54 -4.47
C LEU A 496 29.97 -13.64 -5.16
N THR A 497 29.98 -13.96 -6.44
CA THR A 497 31.20 -14.08 -7.24
C THR A 497 31.20 -13.06 -8.36
N ILE A 498 32.34 -12.38 -8.54
CA ILE A 498 32.59 -11.49 -9.66
C ILE A 498 33.32 -12.29 -10.75
N TYR A 499 32.79 -12.23 -11.96
CA TYR A 499 33.40 -12.81 -13.14
C TYR A 499 33.70 -11.72 -14.17
N ARG A 500 34.74 -11.94 -14.97
CA ARG A 500 35.01 -11.21 -16.21
C ARG A 500 34.57 -12.07 -17.38
N VAL A 501 33.87 -11.46 -18.34
CA VAL A 501 33.55 -12.13 -19.61
C VAL A 501 34.82 -12.17 -20.46
N ILE A 502 35.20 -13.37 -20.89
CA ILE A 502 36.36 -13.60 -21.75
C ILE A 502 35.91 -14.14 -23.12
N PRO A 503 36.71 -13.96 -24.19
CA PRO A 503 36.38 -14.44 -25.51
C PRO A 503 36.00 -15.93 -25.50
N ALA A 504 34.95 -16.28 -26.25
CA ALA A 504 34.59 -17.67 -26.43
C ALA A 504 35.78 -18.47 -27.01
N PRO A 505 36.02 -19.71 -26.53
CA PRO A 505 37.04 -20.57 -27.12
C PRO A 505 36.73 -20.75 -28.62
N GLN A 506 37.73 -20.53 -29.47
CA GLN A 506 37.63 -20.77 -30.91
C GLN A 506 37.50 -22.25 -31.24
#